data_AF-A0A1Y3YC36-F1
#
_entry.id   AF-A0A1Y3YC36-F1
#
_cell.length_a   1.000
_cell.length_b   1.000
_cell.length_c   1.000
_cell.angle_alpha   90.00
_cell.angle_beta   90.00
_cell.angle_gamma   90.00
#
_symmetry.space_group_name_H-M   'P 1'
#
loop_
_entity.id
_entity.type
_entity.pdbx_description
1 polymer ?
#
loop_
_entity_poly.entity_id
_entity_poly.type
_entity_poly.pdbx_seq_one_letter_code
_entity_poly.pdbx_strand_id
1 'polypeptide(L)'
;MGATAEFFVHLYIRLTGYKQECLFLNLEENSIKKGFDGYYSKNNIEWLMESKAGSIESKDISYSGKVTLAMSDLSAKISGRDKSGKRGLPNNPWREAYAHASQYDVGTAKEIRKNIKKLSDDFTNGKFRSIEEFNTMPCGTIFLSGVWKQPNHDSILKDIESIADKLKGEKVHVICVTHRSTDIFMRYIGLR
;
A
#
# COMPACT_ATOMS: atom_id res chain seq x y z
N MET A 1 -1.82 6.19 -13.66
CA MET A 1 -1.50 7.00 -12.46
C MET A 1 -1.28 6.13 -11.22
N GLY A 2 -2.28 5.34 -10.78
CA GLY A 2 -2.14 4.45 -9.61
C GLY A 2 -0.96 3.48 -9.73
N ALA A 3 -0.94 2.64 -10.78
CA ALA A 3 0.17 1.71 -11.02
C ALA A 3 1.55 2.40 -11.14
N THR A 4 1.61 3.60 -11.73
CA THR A 4 2.84 4.40 -11.79
C THR A 4 3.30 4.85 -10.40
N ALA A 5 2.37 5.32 -9.55
CA ALA A 5 2.67 5.71 -8.18
C ALA A 5 3.13 4.52 -7.34
N GLU A 6 2.40 3.41 -7.41
CA GLU A 6 2.77 2.14 -6.77
C GLU A 6 4.17 1.72 -7.18
N PHE A 7 4.49 1.71 -8.47
CA PHE A 7 5.84 1.38 -8.98
C PHE A 7 6.95 2.17 -8.28
N PHE A 8 6.82 3.48 -8.19
CA PHE A 8 7.84 4.32 -7.56
C PHE A 8 7.89 4.13 -6.04
N VAL A 9 6.76 3.88 -5.38
CA VAL A 9 6.72 3.52 -3.96
C VAL A 9 7.45 2.19 -3.72
N HIS A 10 7.19 1.16 -4.52
CA HIS A 10 7.93 -0.12 -4.47
C HIS A 10 9.44 0.09 -4.63
N LEU A 11 9.84 0.91 -5.61
CA LEU A 11 11.25 1.22 -5.84
C LEU A 11 11.88 1.93 -4.63
N TYR A 12 11.22 2.95 -4.07
CA TYR A 12 11.69 3.67 -2.90
C TYR A 12 11.84 2.75 -1.67
N ILE A 13 10.84 1.92 -1.38
CA ILE A 13 10.86 1.00 -0.24
C ILE A 13 12.01 -0.01 -0.38
N ARG A 14 12.23 -0.54 -1.59
CA ARG A 14 13.37 -1.44 -1.86
C ARG A 14 14.72 -0.74 -1.69
N LEU A 15 14.86 0.50 -2.19
CA LEU A 15 16.08 1.29 -2.04
C LEU A 15 16.40 1.65 -0.58
N THR A 16 15.38 1.69 0.29
CA THR A 16 15.56 1.91 1.74
C THR A 16 15.80 0.62 2.54
N GLY A 17 16.09 -0.49 1.85
CA GLY A 17 16.55 -1.73 2.45
C GLY A 17 15.44 -2.67 2.94
N TYR A 18 14.19 -2.44 2.54
CA TYR A 18 13.13 -3.41 2.75
C TYR A 18 13.18 -4.48 1.64
N LYS A 19 12.98 -5.73 2.03
CA LYS A 19 12.74 -6.82 1.09
C LYS A 19 11.27 -6.81 0.70
N GLN A 20 11.01 -6.80 -0.60
CA GLN A 20 9.67 -6.97 -1.14
C GLN A 20 9.31 -8.46 -1.12
N GLU A 21 8.26 -8.82 -0.38
CA GLU A 21 7.79 -10.21 -0.23
C GLU A 21 6.54 -10.47 -1.08
N CYS A 22 6.41 -9.72 -2.18
CA CYS A 22 5.34 -9.86 -3.14
C CYS A 22 5.83 -9.56 -4.56
N LEU A 23 5.12 -10.04 -5.58
CA LEU A 23 5.32 -9.56 -6.95
C LEU A 23 4.77 -8.13 -7.12
N PHE A 24 5.34 -7.38 -8.07
CA PHE A 24 4.82 -6.06 -8.47
C PHE A 24 3.55 -6.19 -9.33
N LEU A 25 3.58 -7.09 -10.31
CA LEU A 25 2.40 -7.44 -11.09
C LEU A 25 1.60 -8.45 -10.30
N ASN A 26 0.32 -8.17 -10.08
CA ASN A 26 -0.61 -9.25 -9.74
C ASN A 26 -0.68 -10.17 -10.95
N LEU A 27 -0.52 -11.46 -10.72
CA LEU A 27 -0.60 -12.50 -11.75
C LEU A 27 -2.02 -12.64 -12.38
N GLU A 28 -2.95 -11.72 -12.09
CA GLU A 28 -4.39 -11.79 -12.41
C GLU A 28 -4.94 -10.62 -13.27
N GLU A 29 -4.15 -9.70 -13.84
CA GLU A 29 -4.77 -8.65 -14.67
C GLU A 29 -5.25 -9.23 -16.02
N ASN A 30 -6.56 -9.41 -16.28
CA ASN A 30 -7.63 -8.40 -16.48
C ASN A 30 -8.66 -8.18 -15.33
N SER A 31 -8.18 -7.87 -14.11
CA SER A 31 -8.87 -7.42 -12.89
C SER A 31 -9.56 -8.54 -12.08
N ILE A 32 -9.56 -8.54 -10.73
CA ILE A 32 -9.63 -7.43 -9.77
C ILE A 32 -8.54 -7.63 -8.69
N LYS A 33 -7.65 -6.65 -8.51
CA LYS A 33 -6.76 -6.56 -7.33
C LYS A 33 -7.59 -6.58 -6.05
N LYS A 34 -7.41 -7.57 -5.18
CA LYS A 34 -8.06 -7.59 -3.86
C LYS A 34 -7.13 -8.03 -2.72
N GLY A 35 -5.84 -7.82 -2.89
CA GLY A 35 -4.82 -7.94 -1.84
C GLY A 35 -4.39 -6.57 -1.30
N PHE A 36 -3.23 -6.54 -0.67
CA PHE A 36 -2.49 -5.31 -0.36
C PHE A 36 -1.72 -4.83 -1.59
N ASP A 37 -1.40 -3.53 -1.66
CA ASP A 37 -0.54 -3.03 -2.75
C ASP A 37 0.90 -3.51 -2.58
N GLY A 38 1.35 -3.77 -1.34
CA GLY A 38 2.61 -4.47 -1.11
C GLY A 38 2.73 -5.12 0.27
N TYR A 39 3.62 -6.11 0.32
CA TYR A 39 4.04 -6.79 1.54
C TYR A 39 5.57 -6.77 1.62
N TYR A 40 6.10 -6.35 2.76
CA TYR A 40 7.55 -6.17 2.92
C TYR A 40 8.06 -6.78 4.21
N SER A 41 9.35 -7.09 4.24
CA SER A 41 10.07 -7.44 5.45
C SER A 41 11.36 -6.62 5.59
N LYS A 42 11.73 -6.28 6.82
CA LYS A 42 13.03 -5.67 7.14
C LYS A 42 13.44 -6.10 8.54
N ASN A 43 14.62 -6.71 8.66
CA ASN A 43 15.13 -7.25 9.94
C ASN A 43 14.10 -8.18 10.63
N ASN A 44 13.47 -9.08 9.85
CA ASN A 44 12.41 -10.00 10.29
C ASN A 44 11.12 -9.32 10.79
N ILE A 45 10.92 -8.03 10.53
CA ILE A 45 9.68 -7.31 10.82
C ILE A 45 8.89 -7.16 9.51
N GLU A 46 7.64 -7.61 9.52
CA GLU A 46 6.72 -7.58 8.37
C GLU A 46 5.90 -6.27 8.33
N TRP A 47 5.61 -5.77 7.12
CA TRP A 47 4.93 -4.50 6.88
C TRP A 47 3.89 -4.61 5.76
N LEU A 48 2.73 -4.00 5.99
CA LEU A 48 1.63 -3.90 5.03
C LEU A 48 1.63 -2.51 4.38
N MET A 49 1.65 -2.47 3.05
CA MET A 49 1.66 -1.21 2.30
C MET A 49 0.39 -1.06 1.46
N GLU A 50 -0.15 0.16 1.48
CA GLU A 50 -1.24 0.59 0.60
C GLU A 50 -0.91 1.97 0.06
N SER A 51 -1.16 2.18 -1.22
CA SER A 51 -0.87 3.42 -1.92
C SER A 51 -2.12 4.04 -2.51
N LYS A 52 -2.25 5.36 -2.35
CA LYS A 52 -3.27 6.15 -3.05
C LYS A 52 -2.61 7.29 -3.80
N ALA A 53 -3.01 7.47 -5.04
CA ALA A 53 -2.53 8.53 -5.90
C ALA A 53 -3.62 9.55 -6.22
N GLY A 54 -3.24 10.79 -6.56
CA GLY A 54 -4.13 11.80 -7.12
C GLY A 54 -3.39 12.85 -7.93
N SER A 55 -4.15 13.71 -8.61
CA SER A 55 -3.62 14.87 -9.35
C SER A 55 -3.76 16.13 -8.52
N ILE A 56 -2.82 17.07 -8.69
CA ILE A 56 -2.90 18.43 -8.12
C ILE A 56 -4.13 19.20 -8.62
N GLU A 57 -4.70 18.81 -9.76
CA GLU A 57 -5.93 19.37 -10.32
C GLU A 57 -7.20 18.87 -9.61
N SER A 58 -7.09 17.80 -8.82
CA SER A 58 -8.23 17.28 -8.07
C SER A 58 -8.61 18.24 -6.94
N LYS A 59 -9.91 18.50 -6.79
CA LYS A 59 -10.42 19.31 -5.68
C LYS A 59 -10.01 18.70 -4.33
N ASP A 60 -9.59 19.55 -3.40
CA ASP A 60 -9.23 19.19 -2.02
C ASP A 60 -8.13 18.11 -1.91
N ILE A 61 -7.24 18.05 -2.90
CA ILE A 61 -6.11 17.10 -2.90
C ILE A 61 -5.09 17.45 -1.81
N SER A 62 -4.74 16.46 -0.99
CA SER A 62 -3.68 16.57 0.00
C SER A 62 -3.00 15.21 0.25
N TYR A 63 -1.76 15.25 0.74
CA TYR A 63 -1.03 14.04 1.11
C TYR A 63 -1.73 13.35 2.29
N SER A 64 -2.12 14.10 3.31
CA SER A 64 -2.87 13.61 4.47
C SER A 64 -4.19 12.95 4.07
N GLY A 65 -4.90 13.50 3.08
CA GLY A 65 -6.09 12.88 2.51
C GLY A 65 -5.79 11.54 1.86
N LYS A 66 -4.74 11.44 1.05
CA LYS A 66 -4.34 10.17 0.39
C LYS A 66 -3.84 9.13 1.38
N VAL A 67 -3.05 9.54 2.37
CA VAL A 67 -2.56 8.67 3.46
C VAL A 67 -3.74 8.16 4.30
N THR A 68 -4.71 9.02 4.64
CA THR A 68 -5.93 8.61 5.36
C THR A 68 -6.72 7.56 4.58
N LEU A 69 -6.87 7.76 3.27
CA LEU A 69 -7.54 6.78 2.40
C LEU A 69 -6.79 5.44 2.34
N ALA A 70 -5.46 5.47 2.23
CA ALA A 70 -4.63 4.26 2.25
C ALA A 70 -4.78 3.49 3.57
N MET A 71 -4.68 4.20 4.71
CA MET A 71 -4.85 3.60 6.03
C MET A 71 -6.25 3.00 6.24
N SER A 72 -7.29 3.71 5.79
CA SER A 72 -8.67 3.24 5.89
C SER A 72 -8.89 1.98 5.05
N ASP A 73 -8.33 1.92 3.85
CA ASP A 73 -8.41 0.74 2.98
C ASP A 73 -7.67 -0.47 3.58
N LEU A 74 -6.47 -0.27 4.16
CA LEU A 74 -5.78 -1.33 4.91
C LEU A 74 -6.63 -1.87 6.06
N SER A 75 -7.16 -0.97 6.89
CA SER A 75 -7.97 -1.34 8.06
C SER A 75 -9.23 -2.10 7.65
N ALA A 76 -9.91 -1.67 6.58
CA ALA A 76 -11.07 -2.36 6.03
C ALA A 76 -10.73 -3.77 5.53
N LYS A 77 -9.63 -3.91 4.77
CA LYS A 77 -9.15 -5.21 4.26
C LYS A 77 -8.87 -6.20 5.39
N ILE A 78 -8.17 -5.78 6.44
CA ILE A 78 -7.79 -6.67 7.56
C ILE A 78 -9.00 -7.05 8.42
N SER A 79 -9.91 -6.11 8.66
CA SER A 79 -11.10 -6.32 9.49
C SER A 79 -12.25 -7.04 8.79
N GLY A 80 -12.05 -7.44 7.53
CA GLY A 80 -13.05 -8.15 6.72
C GLY A 80 -14.28 -7.30 6.39
N ARG A 81 -14.11 -5.98 6.30
CA ARG A 81 -15.18 -5.03 5.97
C ARG A 81 -15.12 -4.67 4.50
N ASP A 82 -16.28 -4.60 3.86
CA ASP A 82 -16.39 -4.01 2.52
C ASP A 82 -16.42 -2.46 2.59
N LYS A 83 -16.49 -1.82 1.42
CA LYS A 83 -16.56 -0.34 1.32
C LYS A 83 -17.81 0.27 1.95
N SER A 84 -18.84 -0.53 2.23
CA SER A 84 -20.05 -0.12 2.93
C SER A 84 -19.97 -0.33 4.45
N GLY A 85 -18.83 -0.81 4.95
CA GLY A 85 -18.60 -1.13 6.35
C GLY A 85 -19.27 -2.42 6.81
N LYS A 86 -19.94 -3.14 5.91
CA LYS A 86 -20.57 -4.42 6.21
C LYS A 86 -19.52 -5.52 6.21
N ARG A 87 -19.60 -6.41 7.21
CA ARG A 87 -18.87 -7.69 7.18
C ARG A 87 -19.57 -8.59 6.17
N GLY A 88 -19.08 -8.59 4.95
CA GLY A 88 -19.52 -9.51 3.91
C GLY A 88 -18.27 -10.03 3.23
N LEU A 89 -17.88 -11.27 3.55
CA LEU A 89 -16.65 -11.98 3.12
C LEU A 89 -16.08 -11.46 1.79
N PRO A 90 -15.28 -10.37 1.80
CA PRO A 90 -14.63 -9.92 0.58
C PRO A 90 -13.50 -10.92 0.29
N ASN A 91 -12.96 -10.85 -0.91
CA ASN A 91 -11.79 -11.65 -1.29
C ASN A 91 -10.70 -11.53 -0.22
N ASN A 92 -10.13 -12.66 0.19
CA ASN A 92 -9.22 -12.74 1.33
C ASN A 92 -7.87 -12.10 0.96
N PRO A 93 -7.50 -10.93 1.54
CA PRO A 93 -6.28 -10.23 1.15
C PRO A 93 -5.01 -11.00 1.56
N TRP A 94 -5.10 -11.81 2.61
CA TRP A 94 -4.01 -12.66 3.07
C TRP A 94 -3.78 -13.85 2.15
N ARG A 95 -4.84 -14.35 1.50
CA ARG A 95 -4.70 -15.40 0.49
C ARG A 95 -3.89 -14.90 -0.71
N GLU A 96 -4.14 -13.66 -1.15
CA GLU A 96 -3.37 -13.01 -2.21
C GLU A 96 -1.91 -12.78 -1.78
N ALA A 97 -1.70 -12.24 -0.57
CA ALA A 97 -0.37 -12.06 -0.02
C ALA A 97 0.40 -13.40 0.07
N TYR A 98 -0.28 -14.49 0.47
CA TYR A 98 0.32 -15.82 0.55
C TYR A 98 0.69 -16.36 -0.84
N ALA A 99 -0.19 -16.17 -1.84
CA ALA A 99 0.08 -16.57 -3.21
C ALA A 99 1.31 -15.85 -3.77
N HIS A 100 1.40 -14.53 -3.57
CA HIS A 100 2.57 -13.73 -3.95
C HIS A 100 3.84 -14.18 -3.24
N ALA A 101 3.82 -14.28 -1.90
CA ALA A 101 4.97 -14.70 -1.11
C ALA A 101 5.43 -16.13 -1.43
N SER A 102 4.53 -16.99 -1.90
CA SER A 102 4.83 -18.38 -2.24
C SER A 102 5.46 -18.57 -3.62
N GLN A 103 5.52 -17.52 -4.45
CA GLN A 103 6.25 -17.55 -5.70
C GLN A 103 7.74 -17.75 -5.43
N TYR A 104 8.36 -18.69 -6.16
CA TYR A 104 9.74 -19.09 -5.93
C TYR A 104 10.71 -17.90 -6.04
N ASP A 105 10.54 -17.07 -7.06
CA ASP A 105 11.42 -15.93 -7.36
C ASP A 105 11.27 -14.76 -6.38
N VAL A 106 10.17 -14.69 -5.62
CA VAL A 106 10.04 -13.72 -4.53
C VAL A 106 10.98 -14.10 -3.38
N GLY A 107 11.28 -15.40 -3.23
CA GLY A 107 12.26 -15.89 -2.26
C GLY A 107 11.85 -15.61 -0.81
N THR A 108 10.54 -15.56 -0.51
CA THR A 108 10.07 -15.28 0.85
C THR A 108 10.44 -16.38 1.83
N ALA A 109 10.92 -15.96 3.01
CA ALA A 109 11.30 -16.87 4.07
C ALA A 109 10.13 -17.79 4.46
N LYS A 110 10.43 -19.03 4.82
CA LYS A 110 9.42 -20.04 5.18
C LYS A 110 8.51 -19.57 6.32
N GLU A 111 9.08 -18.91 7.34
CA GLU A 111 8.31 -18.45 8.51
C GLU A 111 7.36 -17.30 8.16
N ILE A 112 7.76 -16.37 7.30
CA ILE A 112 6.86 -15.31 6.78
C ILE A 112 5.69 -15.94 6.01
N ARG A 113 5.97 -16.87 5.08
CA ARG A 113 4.90 -17.59 4.35
C ARG A 113 3.96 -18.33 5.29
N LYS A 114 4.48 -18.97 6.34
CA LYS A 114 3.69 -19.67 7.35
C LYS A 114 2.80 -18.71 8.14
N ASN A 115 3.32 -17.52 8.49
CA ASN A 115 2.56 -16.48 9.16
C ASN A 115 1.39 -15.99 8.27
N ILE A 116 1.68 -15.63 7.02
CA ILE A 116 0.65 -15.17 6.07
C ILE A 116 -0.40 -16.27 5.83
N LYS A 117 0.01 -17.54 5.71
CA LYS A 117 -0.92 -18.67 5.57
C LYS A 117 -1.87 -18.79 6.75
N LYS A 118 -1.36 -18.64 7.99
CA LYS A 118 -2.20 -18.64 9.19
C LYS A 118 -3.22 -17.49 9.17
N LEU A 119 -2.79 -16.28 8.80
CA LEU A 119 -3.68 -15.12 8.67
C LEU A 119 -4.75 -15.34 7.59
N SER A 120 -4.38 -15.98 6.48
CA SER A 120 -5.32 -16.41 5.44
C SER A 120 -6.35 -17.40 5.97
N ASP A 121 -5.93 -18.42 6.71
CA ASP A 121 -6.83 -19.42 7.28
C ASP A 121 -7.76 -18.79 8.33
N ASP A 122 -7.22 -17.96 9.22
CA ASP A 122 -8.00 -17.21 10.21
C ASP A 122 -9.07 -16.35 9.51
N PHE A 123 -8.71 -15.61 8.47
CA PHE A 123 -9.64 -14.77 7.71
C PHE A 123 -10.75 -15.59 7.05
N THR A 124 -10.41 -16.71 6.39
CA THR A 124 -11.41 -17.63 5.79
C THR A 124 -12.35 -18.21 6.84
N ASN A 125 -11.86 -18.44 8.06
CA ASN A 125 -12.65 -18.92 9.20
C ASN A 125 -13.40 -17.79 9.95
N GLY A 126 -13.42 -16.57 9.42
CA GLY A 126 -14.12 -15.42 10.04
C GLY A 126 -13.41 -14.82 11.26
N LYS A 127 -12.16 -15.22 11.53
CA LYS A 127 -11.32 -14.67 12.58
C LYS A 127 -10.54 -13.47 12.05
N PHE A 128 -11.22 -12.33 11.99
CA PHE A 128 -10.61 -11.07 11.55
C PHE A 128 -9.68 -10.49 12.61
N ARG A 129 -8.68 -9.73 12.16
CA ARG A 129 -7.67 -9.09 13.02
C ARG A 129 -7.87 -7.57 13.06
N SER A 130 -7.17 -6.92 13.97
CA SER A 130 -7.10 -5.46 14.05
C SER A 130 -5.88 -4.95 13.28
N ILE A 131 -5.99 -3.78 12.65
CA ILE A 131 -4.86 -3.15 11.94
C ILE A 131 -3.70 -2.82 12.88
N GLU A 132 -4.01 -2.57 14.15
CA GLU A 132 -3.06 -2.29 15.24
C GLU A 132 -2.12 -3.46 15.54
N GLU A 133 -2.45 -4.67 15.09
CA GLU A 133 -1.60 -5.87 15.24
C GLU A 133 -0.48 -5.95 14.18
N PHE A 134 -0.42 -5.00 13.25
CA PHE A 134 0.50 -5.03 12.10
C PHE A 134 1.28 -3.73 11.97
N ASN A 135 2.47 -3.79 11.38
CA ASN A 135 3.18 -2.59 10.95
C ASN A 135 2.63 -2.11 9.61
N THR A 136 2.40 -0.81 9.45
CA THR A 136 1.69 -0.25 8.30
C THR A 136 2.51 0.82 7.57
N MET A 137 2.35 0.86 6.26
CA MET A 137 2.95 1.84 5.35
C MET A 137 1.88 2.48 4.45
N PRO A 138 1.08 3.42 4.98
CA PRO A 138 0.14 4.16 4.15
C PRO A 138 0.89 5.18 3.29
N CYS A 139 0.67 5.12 1.98
CA CYS A 139 1.40 5.92 1.00
C CYS A 139 0.47 6.89 0.26
N GLY A 140 0.88 8.16 0.16
CA GLY A 140 0.14 9.20 -0.56
C GLY A 140 0.98 9.82 -1.67
N THR A 141 0.55 9.64 -2.93
CA THR A 141 1.23 10.22 -4.10
C THR A 141 0.41 11.34 -4.74
N ILE A 142 1.05 12.48 -5.03
CA ILE A 142 0.44 13.59 -5.79
C ILE A 142 1.24 13.85 -7.07
N PHE A 143 0.53 13.89 -8.20
CA PHE A 143 1.06 14.27 -9.50
C PHE A 143 0.80 15.74 -9.80
N LEU A 144 1.83 16.47 -10.25
CA LEU A 144 1.80 17.92 -10.46
C LEU A 144 1.42 18.35 -11.89
N SER A 145 0.79 17.47 -12.68
CA SER A 145 0.34 17.77 -14.05
C SER A 145 1.39 18.42 -14.97
N GLY A 146 2.66 18.02 -14.83
CA GLY A 146 3.74 18.44 -15.73
C GLY A 146 4.49 19.70 -15.32
N VAL A 147 4.02 20.48 -14.34
CA VAL A 147 4.72 21.66 -13.83
C VAL A 147 5.28 21.36 -12.43
N TRP A 148 6.60 21.37 -12.29
CA TRP A 148 7.19 21.12 -10.96
C TRP A 148 6.97 22.33 -10.05
N LYS A 149 6.27 22.07 -8.94
CA LYS A 149 6.12 22.98 -7.81
C LYS A 149 6.62 22.24 -6.59
N GLN A 150 7.73 22.69 -6.03
CA GLN A 150 8.35 22.04 -4.88
C GLN A 150 7.36 22.00 -3.71
N PRO A 151 7.01 20.80 -3.20
CA PRO A 151 6.20 20.70 -2.00
C PRO A 151 6.97 21.21 -0.78
N ASN A 152 6.26 21.90 0.12
CA ASN A 152 6.81 22.31 1.40
C ASN A 152 6.78 21.12 2.37
N HIS A 153 7.96 20.63 2.75
CA HIS A 153 8.10 19.48 3.64
C HIS A 153 7.45 19.71 5.01
N ASP A 154 7.69 20.85 5.65
CA ASP A 154 7.17 21.15 6.99
C ASP A 154 5.63 21.24 6.99
N SER A 155 5.05 21.76 5.91
CA SER A 155 3.59 21.77 5.74
C SER A 155 3.05 20.35 5.64
N ILE A 156 3.68 19.49 4.83
CA ILE A 156 3.26 18.09 4.70
C ILE A 156 3.38 17.37 6.02
N LEU A 157 4.49 17.56 6.74
CA LEU A 157 4.72 16.93 8.03
C LEU A 157 3.63 17.33 9.03
N LYS A 158 3.35 18.63 9.17
CA LYS A 158 2.27 19.13 10.03
C LYS A 158 0.89 18.57 9.66
N ASP A 159 0.60 18.47 8.37
CA ASP A 159 -0.66 17.90 7.89
C ASP A 159 -0.77 16.40 8.22
N ILE A 160 0.34 15.65 8.15
CA ILE A 160 0.37 14.24 8.55
C ILE A 160 0.27 14.09 10.07
N GLU A 161 0.95 14.91 10.86
CA GLU A 161 0.84 14.92 12.32
C GLU A 161 -0.60 15.22 12.78
N SER A 162 -1.31 16.09 12.06
CA SER A 162 -2.70 16.43 12.35
C SER A 162 -3.70 15.27 12.21
N ILE A 163 -3.31 14.20 11.50
CA ILE A 163 -4.12 12.98 11.31
C ILE A 163 -3.56 11.76 12.04
N ALA A 164 -2.58 11.95 12.95
CA ALA A 164 -1.90 10.85 13.63
C ALA A 164 -2.86 9.91 14.37
N ASP A 165 -3.97 10.42 14.89
CA ASP A 165 -5.04 9.66 15.55
C ASP A 165 -5.72 8.64 14.61
N LYS A 166 -5.72 8.90 13.29
CA LYS A 166 -6.28 8.03 12.25
C LYS A 166 -5.29 7.00 11.73
N LEU A 167 -4.00 7.19 12.00
CA LEU A 167 -2.95 6.28 11.58
C LEU A 167 -2.80 5.14 12.59
N LYS A 168 -3.12 3.91 12.16
CA LYS A 168 -3.13 2.73 13.03
C LYS A 168 -2.14 1.66 12.58
N GLY A 169 -1.55 0.98 13.55
CA GLY A 169 -0.54 -0.06 13.37
C GLY A 169 0.33 -0.17 14.63
N GLU A 170 1.03 -1.28 14.79
CA GLU A 170 2.05 -1.44 15.83
C GLU A 170 3.17 -0.41 15.62
N LYS A 171 3.58 -0.24 14.35
CA LYS A 171 4.42 0.86 13.87
C LYS A 171 3.82 1.40 12.58
N VAL A 172 3.90 2.71 12.39
CA VAL A 172 3.43 3.38 11.18
C VAL A 172 4.59 4.08 10.49
N HIS A 173 4.77 3.82 9.21
CA HIS A 173 5.73 4.52 8.35
C HIS A 173 4.99 5.16 7.18
N VAL A 174 4.67 6.44 7.29
CA VAL A 174 3.99 7.20 6.23
C VAL A 174 4.96 7.55 5.12
N ILE A 175 4.55 7.35 3.86
CA ILE A 175 5.34 7.72 2.67
C ILE A 175 4.55 8.71 1.82
N CYS A 176 5.07 9.93 1.68
CA CYS A 176 4.49 10.97 0.82
C CYS A 176 5.38 11.15 -0.42
N VAL A 177 4.81 11.03 -1.61
CA VAL A 177 5.56 11.09 -2.87
C VAL A 177 4.99 12.17 -3.80
N THR A 178 5.86 12.98 -4.35
CA THR A 178 5.50 13.98 -5.37
C THR A 178 6.10 13.59 -6.69
N HIS A 179 5.27 13.50 -7.72
CA HIS A 179 5.72 13.27 -9.09
C HIS A 179 5.33 14.42 -10.00
N ARG A 180 6.23 14.79 -10.90
CA ARG A 180 5.94 15.84 -11.90
C ARG A 180 4.79 15.45 -12.82
N SER A 181 4.87 14.28 -13.44
CA SER A 181 3.87 13.78 -14.39
C SER A 181 3.99 12.26 -14.50
N THR A 182 2.88 11.59 -14.80
CA THR A 182 2.87 10.17 -15.21
C THR A 182 3.49 9.96 -16.59
N ASP A 183 3.45 10.97 -17.47
CA ASP A 183 3.81 10.85 -18.89
C ASP A 183 5.31 10.63 -19.11
N ILE A 184 6.15 11.08 -18.16
CA ILE A 184 7.59 10.84 -18.23
C ILE A 184 7.86 9.33 -18.14
N PHE A 185 7.24 8.68 -17.16
CA PHE A 185 7.39 7.23 -16.98
C PHE A 185 6.74 6.45 -18.12
N MET A 186 5.53 6.83 -18.55
CA MET A 186 4.83 6.17 -19.64
C MET A 186 5.61 6.22 -20.97
N ARG A 187 6.25 7.37 -21.27
CA ARG A 187 7.15 7.51 -22.43
C ARG A 187 8.40 6.65 -22.30
N TYR A 188 9.00 6.62 -21.12
CA TYR A 188 10.18 5.80 -20.85
C TYR A 188 9.92 4.31 -21.12
N ILE A 189 8.73 3.80 -20.81
CA ILE A 189 8.33 2.40 -21.05
C ILE A 189 7.61 2.17 -22.39
N GLY A 190 7.59 3.16 -23.29
CA GLY A 190 7.07 3.02 -24.66
C GLY A 190 5.54 2.90 -24.78
N LEU A 191 4.77 3.35 -23.78
CA LEU A 191 3.31 3.28 -23.79
C LEU A 191 2.62 4.58 -24.26
N ARG A 192 3.38 5.65 -24.50
CA ARG A 192 2.95 6.93 -25.08
C ARG A 192 4.10 7.60 -25.80
#